data_AF-D2S2S2-F1
#
_entry.id   AF-D2S2S2-F1
#
_cell.length_a   1.000
_cell.length_b   1.000
_cell.length_c   1.000
_cell.angle_alpha   90.00
_cell.angle_beta   90.00
_cell.angle_gamma   90.00
#
_symmetry.space_group_name_H-M   'P 1'
#
loop_
_entity.id
_entity.type
_entity.pdbx_description
1 polymer ?
#
loop_
_entity_poly.entity_id
_entity_poly.type
_entity_poly.pdbx_seq_one_letter_code
_entity_poly.pdbx_strand_id
1 'polypeptide(L)' 'MPLDDRSDDLLVAVALTEFSVHYETIDSDLSRRAWQLAANRLLEYDVDPRDVDEALEIGREC' A
#
# COMPACT_ATOMS: atom_id res chain seq x y z
N MET A 1 -10.06 -16.24 8.81
CA MET A 1 -9.23 -16.66 7.67
C MET A 1 -7.95 -15.88 7.77
N PRO A 2 -6.75 -16.48 7.70
CA PRO A 2 -5.59 -15.67 7.42
C PRO A 2 -5.80 -15.08 6.03
N LEU A 3 -5.74 -13.76 5.92
CA LEU A 3 -5.64 -13.11 4.63
C LEU A 3 -4.39 -13.71 3.95
N ASP A 4 -4.48 -14.03 2.67
CA ASP A 4 -3.36 -14.57 1.91
C ASP A 4 -2.17 -13.59 2.04
N ASP A 5 -0.91 -14.06 2.14
CA ASP A 5 0.27 -13.19 2.41
C ASP A 5 0.31 -11.96 1.48
N ARG A 6 -0.18 -12.14 0.25
CA ARG A 6 -0.40 -11.08 -0.75
C ARG A 6 -1.33 -9.95 -0.28
N SER A 7 -2.48 -10.28 0.30
CA SER A 7 -3.47 -9.28 0.73
C SER A 7 -2.97 -8.45 1.90
N ASP A 8 -2.26 -9.08 2.84
CA ASP A 8 -1.64 -8.37 3.96
C ASP A 8 -0.57 -7.39 3.47
N ASP A 9 0.28 -7.82 2.53
CA ASP A 9 1.29 -6.92 1.95
C ASP A 9 0.68 -5.75 1.17
N LEU A 10 -0.39 -5.99 0.42
CA LEU A 10 -1.12 -4.92 -0.28
C LEU A 10 -1.76 -3.94 0.70
N LEU A 11 -2.34 -4.41 1.81
CA LEU A 11 -2.85 -3.53 2.88
C LEU A 11 -1.72 -2.71 3.52
N VAL A 12 -0.56 -3.31 3.75
CA VAL A 12 0.61 -2.58 4.27
C VAL A 12 1.08 -1.53 3.26
N ALA A 13 1.06 -1.80 1.96
CA ALA A 13 1.39 -0.83 0.92
C ALA A 13 0.43 0.39 0.93
N VAL A 14 -0.87 0.15 1.09
CA VAL A 14 -1.86 1.24 1.25
C VAL A 14 -1.57 2.07 2.49
N ALA A 15 -1.36 1.42 3.64
CA ALA A 15 -1.09 2.12 4.89
C ALA A 15 0.21 2.96 4.83
N LEU A 16 1.25 2.44 4.18
CA LEU A 16 2.51 3.17 3.98
C LEU A 16 2.35 4.35 3.02
N THR A 17 1.49 4.22 2.02
CA THR A 17 1.16 5.31 1.10
C THR A 17 0.46 6.44 1.85
N GLU A 18 -0.59 6.13 2.61
CA GLU A 18 -1.30 7.10 3.44
C GLU A 18 -0.37 7.75 4.47
N PHE A 19 0.46 6.94 5.14
CA PHE A 19 1.47 7.41 6.08
C PHE A 19 2.45 8.40 5.41
N SER A 20 2.93 8.09 4.21
CA SER A 20 3.88 8.95 3.49
C SER A 20 3.32 10.34 3.18
N VAL A 21 2.03 10.42 2.83
CA VAL A 21 1.35 11.70 2.57
C VAL A 21 1.19 12.51 3.85
N HIS A 22 0.82 11.86 4.96
CA HIS A 22 0.60 12.56 6.22
C HIS A 22 1.87 13.04 6.91
N TYR A 23 2.98 12.33 6.73
CA TYR A 23 4.24 12.65 7.40
C TYR A 23 5.20 13.51 6.57
N GLU A 24 4.86 13.86 5.32
CA GLU A 24 5.78 14.55 4.41
C GLU A 24 6.30 15.87 5.01
N THR A 25 5.44 16.60 5.71
CA THR A 25 5.78 17.88 6.34
C THR A 25 6.47 17.75 7.70
N ILE A 26 6.41 16.57 8.32
CA ILE A 26 7.01 16.30 9.64
C ILE A 26 8.42 15.75 9.46
N ASP A 27 8.55 14.74 8.60
CA ASP A 27 9.81 14.10 8.26
C ASP A 27 9.73 13.61 6.80
N SER A 28 10.31 14.40 5.91
CA SER A 28 10.33 14.11 4.46
C SER A 28 11.15 12.87 4.13
N ASP A 29 12.17 12.54 4.93
CA ASP A 29 12.99 11.35 4.70
C ASP A 29 12.25 10.08 5.09
N LEU A 30 11.55 10.10 6.23
CA LEU A 30 10.70 9.00 6.66
C LEU A 30 9.54 8.77 5.67
N SER A 31 8.93 9.85 5.20
CA SER A 31 7.84 9.81 4.22
C SER A 31 8.28 9.21 2.89
N ARG A 32 9.44 9.65 2.39
CA ARG A 32 10.05 9.09 1.18
C ARG A 32 10.35 7.60 1.33
N ARG A 33 10.85 7.17 2.50
CA ARG A 33 11.10 5.74 2.78
C ARG A 33 9.81 4.93 2.83
N ALA A 34 8.76 5.47 3.45
CA ALA A 34 7.45 4.82 3.49
C ALA A 34 6.87 4.64 2.08
N TRP A 35 6.96 5.67 1.23
CA TRP A 35 6.55 5.59 -0.17
C TRP A 35 7.35 4.53 -0.96
N GLN A 36 8.68 4.52 -0.81
CA GLN A 36 9.52 3.51 -1.47
C GLN A 36 9.19 2.08 -1.03
N LEU A 37 8.90 1.90 0.27
CA LEU A 37 8.53 0.60 0.82
C LEU A 37 7.13 0.15 0.37
N ALA A 38 6.18 1.07 0.21
CA ALA A 38 4.88 0.80 -0.40
C ALA A 38 5.05 0.36 -1.86
N ALA A 39 5.80 1.12 -2.65
CA ALA A 39 6.06 0.82 -4.05
C ALA A 39 6.74 -0.55 -4.24
N ASN A 40 7.67 -0.92 -3.36
CA ASN A 40 8.34 -2.23 -3.43
C ASN A 40 7.36 -3.40 -3.25
N ARG A 41 6.40 -3.26 -2.33
CA ARG A 41 5.34 -4.28 -2.13
C ARG A 41 4.40 -4.37 -3.31
N LEU A 42 4.02 -3.24 -3.91
CA LEU A 42 3.19 -3.23 -5.11
C LEU A 42 3.88 -3.90 -6.30
N LEU A 43 5.18 -3.65 -6.48
CA LEU A 43 5.99 -4.28 -7.53
C LEU A 43 6.14 -5.79 -7.34
N GLU A 44 6.23 -6.27 -6.10
CA GLU A 44 6.34 -7.71 -5.80
C GLU A 44 5.14 -8.51 -6.35
N TYR A 45 3.95 -7.91 -6.33
CA TYR A 45 2.71 -8.53 -6.79
C TYR A 45 2.23 -8.01 -8.16
N ASP A 46 3.05 -7.20 -8.85
CA ASP A 46 2.72 -6.56 -10.14
C ASP A 46 1.37 -5.81 -10.12
N VAL A 47 1.11 -5.09 -9.03
CA VAL A 47 -0.13 -4.31 -8.84
C VAL A 47 0.13 -2.84 -9.09
N ASP A 48 -0.60 -2.22 -10.02
CA ASP A 48 -0.60 -0.76 -10.18
C ASP A 48 -1.29 -0.13 -8.94
N PRO A 49 -0.77 0.98 -8.40
CA PRO A 49 -1.40 1.69 -7.28
C PRO A 49 -2.90 1.97 -7.46
N ARG A 50 -3.38 2.14 -8.70
CA ARG A 50 -4.80 2.39 -9.02
C ARG A 50 -5.68 1.14 -8.97
N ASP A 51 -5.06 -0.03 -9.03
CA ASP A 51 -5.75 -1.33 -9.09
C ASP A 51 -5.69 -2.05 -7.73
N VAL A 52 -5.09 -1.43 -6.71
CA VAL A 52 -4.93 -2.02 -5.37
C VAL A 52 -6.27 -2.36 -4.72
N ASP A 53 -7.29 -1.53 -4.90
CA ASP A 53 -8.64 -1.77 -4.37
C ASP A 53 -9.25 -3.03 -5.00
N GLU A 54 -9.07 -3.22 -6.31
CA GLU A 54 -9.52 -4.43 -7.00
C GLU A 54 -8.72 -5.65 -6.56
N ALA A 55 -7.40 -5.51 -6.41
CA ALA A 55 -6.51 -6.57 -5.95
C ALA A 55 -6.80 -7.04 -4.52
N LEU A 56 -7.31 -6.14 -3.67
CA LEU A 56 -7.76 -6.39 -2.31
C LEU A 56 -9.25 -6.80 -2.21
N GLU A 57 -9.97 -6.84 -3.34
CA GLU A 57 -11.42 -7.06 -3.41
C GLU A 57 -12.23 -6.07 -2.54
N ILE A 58 -11.68 -4.89 -2.27
CA ILE A 58 -12.33 -3.84 -1.49
C ILE A 58 -13.39 -3.18 -2.38
N GLY A 59 -14.63 -3.14 -1.91
CA GLY A 59 -15.73 -2.48 -2.62
C GLY A 59 -16.53 -3.35 -3.60
N ARG A 60 -16.33 -4.69 -3.62
CA ARG A 60 -17.17 -5.63 -4.40
C ARG A 60 -18.50 -6.02 -3.74
N GLU A 61 -18.96 -5.28 -2.74
CA GLU A 61 -20.30 -5.44 -2.18
C GLU A 61 -21.31 -4.60 -3.00
N CYS A 62 -22.01 -5.27 -3.93
CA CYS A 62 -23.24 -4.77 -4.57
C CYS A 62 -24.41 -5.66 -4.18
#